data_AF-A0A395SD98-F1
#
_entry.id   AF-A0A395SD98-F1
#
_cell.length_a   1.000
_cell.length_b   1.000
_cell.length_c   1.000
_cell.angle_alpha   90.00
_cell.angle_beta   90.00
_cell.angle_gamma   90.00
#
_symmetry.space_group_name_H-M   'P 1'
#
loop_
_entity.id
_entity.type
_entity.pdbx_description
1 polymer ?
#
loop_
_entity_poly.entity_id
_entity_poly.type
_entity_poly.pdbx_seq_one_letter_code
_entity_poly.pdbx_strand_id
1 'polypeptide(L)'
;MPSSCLADYVERITPLVQLPSNASARPFNNGTAKNPPTLRRSTVNRIILYPGSFNPPHQGHLNLLKYAFNNVGEDLNIIAAIIVLTDDERLGRKMKSRDNAIIMPKEKRINLWRGDGIPVDWAWVYDGSEAEWARFRTHLTKNIKNDGIELKFMVLHGPDGITAAKGHNPTSWNCEDAITSDVSRPTDFRYTTTLRQLAGCSPWEKLQIDRARIEREIRAKLNGSQASGKESPDNLACTSINSETVIEEAFAKALANLETVWICRQQRSTRRKGIVRFLPCDQGKRSEDTPSSTKIRQIIDSSPPDELVKNLEGVALHPELLVQYLKELPKPIKRAVSPEEEEGDKKTPEIILW
;
A
#
# COMPACT_ATOMS: atom_id res chain seq x y z
N MET A 1 -11.97 -24.96 13.99
CA MET A 1 -10.78 -25.23 13.16
C MET A 1 -9.85 -24.03 13.27
N PRO A 2 -8.57 -24.20 13.60
CA PRO A 2 -7.66 -23.07 13.81
C PRO A 2 -7.47 -22.29 12.51
N SER A 3 -7.41 -20.96 12.63
CA SER A 3 -7.13 -20.06 11.54
C SER A 3 -5.64 -20.08 11.20
N SER A 4 -5.30 -20.24 9.91
CA SER A 4 -3.90 -20.29 9.48
C SER A 4 -3.29 -18.90 9.33
N CYS A 5 -2.05 -18.71 9.77
CA CYS A 5 -1.30 -17.48 9.55
C CYS A 5 -0.88 -17.37 8.07
N LEU A 6 -1.02 -16.18 7.47
CA LEU A 6 -0.57 -15.92 6.09
C LEU A 6 0.95 -16.09 5.97
N ALA A 7 1.71 -15.69 7.00
CA ALA A 7 3.17 -15.77 6.99
C ALA A 7 3.66 -17.20 6.79
N ASP A 8 3.01 -18.19 7.39
CA ASP A 8 3.36 -19.61 7.23
C ASP A 8 3.26 -20.07 5.78
N TYR A 9 2.25 -19.59 5.03
CA TYR A 9 2.13 -19.89 3.60
C TYR A 9 3.22 -19.23 2.78
N VAL A 10 3.60 -17.99 3.13
CA VAL A 10 4.71 -17.30 2.47
C VAL A 10 6.00 -18.07 2.69
N GLU A 11 6.29 -18.47 3.93
CA GLU A 11 7.53 -19.19 4.24
C GLU A 11 7.61 -20.58 3.61
N ARG A 12 6.50 -21.30 3.49
CA ARG A 12 6.47 -22.60 2.80
C ARG A 12 6.86 -22.52 1.32
N ILE A 13 6.63 -21.38 0.67
CA ILE A 13 6.95 -21.19 -0.75
C ILE A 13 8.25 -20.41 -0.98
N THR A 14 8.86 -19.91 0.10
CA THR A 14 10.16 -19.23 0.06
C THR A 14 11.27 -20.26 0.34
N PRO A 15 12.30 -20.36 -0.51
CA PRO A 15 13.46 -21.22 -0.24
C PRO A 15 14.07 -20.91 1.14
N LEU A 16 14.44 -21.93 1.91
CA LEU A 16 15.01 -21.76 3.26
C LEU A 16 16.23 -20.83 3.30
N VAL A 17 17.05 -20.84 2.26
CA VAL A 17 18.25 -19.98 2.12
C VAL A 17 17.88 -18.49 2.00
N GLN A 18 16.64 -18.18 1.60
CA GLN A 18 16.13 -16.81 1.44
C GLN A 18 15.33 -16.34 2.66
N LEU A 19 15.08 -17.20 3.66
CA LEU A 19 14.38 -16.79 4.86
C LEU A 19 15.33 -16.05 5.82
N PRO A 20 14.97 -14.84 6.27
CA PRO A 20 15.78 -14.12 7.23
C PRO A 20 15.92 -14.89 8.54
N SER A 21 17.15 -14.96 9.07
CA SER A 21 17.40 -15.57 10.39
C SER A 21 16.82 -14.73 11.54
N ASN A 22 16.72 -13.41 11.35
CA ASN A 22 16.05 -12.52 12.30
C ASN A 22 14.53 -12.58 12.12
N ALA A 23 13.82 -12.89 13.21
CA ALA A 23 12.36 -13.02 13.21
C ALA A 23 11.63 -11.73 12.79
N SER A 24 12.14 -10.54 13.14
CA SER A 24 11.51 -9.27 12.76
C SER A 24 11.66 -8.94 11.27
N ALA A 25 12.53 -9.65 10.55
CA ALA A 25 12.69 -9.52 9.10
C ALA A 25 11.88 -10.56 8.32
N ARG A 26 11.30 -11.56 9.00
CA ARG A 26 10.47 -12.60 8.37
C ARG A 26 9.16 -12.01 7.85
N PRO A 27 8.48 -12.67 6.88
CA PRO A 27 7.20 -12.21 6.37
C PRO A 27 6.22 -11.87 7.48
N PHE A 28 5.69 -10.65 7.49
CA PHE A 28 4.71 -10.19 8.48
C PHE A 28 5.19 -10.36 9.94
N ASN A 29 6.48 -10.13 10.20
CA ASN A 29 7.11 -10.27 11.53
C ASN A 29 6.91 -11.68 12.14
N ASN A 30 6.88 -12.74 11.31
CA ASN A 30 6.51 -14.08 11.76
C ASN A 30 7.30 -14.54 12.99
N GLY A 31 6.58 -15.07 13.99
CA GLY A 31 7.12 -15.45 15.29
C GLY A 31 7.21 -14.31 16.33
N THR A 32 7.07 -13.04 15.91
CA THR A 32 7.07 -11.86 16.82
C THR A 32 5.86 -10.95 16.67
N ALA A 33 5.04 -11.15 15.63
CA ALA A 33 3.83 -10.38 15.39
C ALA A 33 2.85 -10.48 16.56
N LYS A 34 2.36 -9.33 17.03
CA LYS A 34 1.29 -9.25 18.04
C LYS A 34 -0.07 -9.58 17.40
N ASN A 35 -0.29 -9.11 16.17
CA ASN A 35 -1.52 -9.29 15.42
C ASN A 35 -1.22 -9.83 14.01
N PRO A 36 -0.86 -11.12 13.88
CA PRO A 36 -0.47 -11.70 12.60
C PRO A 36 -1.65 -11.75 11.60
N PRO A 37 -1.40 -11.51 10.30
CA PRO A 37 -2.40 -11.68 9.25
C PRO A 37 -2.95 -13.10 9.21
N THR A 38 -4.26 -13.22 9.42
CA THR A 38 -4.92 -14.49 9.64
C THR A 38 -5.92 -14.79 8.53
N LEU A 39 -5.84 -15.98 7.94
CA LEU A 39 -6.70 -16.42 6.84
C LEU A 39 -8.04 -16.95 7.34
N ARG A 40 -9.12 -16.61 6.62
CA ARG A 40 -10.49 -17.05 6.90
C ARG A 40 -11.03 -17.90 5.76
N ARG A 41 -11.69 -19.02 6.08
CA ARG A 41 -12.25 -19.96 5.09
C ARG A 41 -13.59 -19.51 4.51
N SER A 42 -14.40 -18.78 5.28
CA SER A 42 -15.77 -18.40 4.91
C SER A 42 -15.88 -17.11 4.08
N THR A 43 -14.74 -16.48 3.75
CA THR A 43 -14.72 -15.20 3.03
C THR A 43 -13.48 -15.10 2.15
N VAL A 44 -13.53 -14.20 1.17
CA VAL A 44 -12.40 -13.92 0.28
C VAL A 44 -11.40 -13.05 1.03
N ASN A 45 -10.24 -13.61 1.34
CA ASN A 45 -9.12 -12.88 1.90
C ASN A 45 -8.51 -11.98 0.83
N ARG A 46 -8.16 -10.75 1.20
CA ARG A 46 -7.58 -9.77 0.29
C ARG A 46 -6.27 -9.23 0.82
N ILE A 47 -5.30 -9.11 -0.08
CA ILE A 47 -4.00 -8.47 0.17
C ILE A 47 -3.93 -7.19 -0.65
N ILE A 48 -3.51 -6.10 -0.01
CA ILE A 48 -3.14 -4.87 -0.71
C ILE A 48 -1.75 -5.08 -1.33
N LEU A 49 -1.65 -5.07 -2.65
CA LEU A 49 -0.38 -4.99 -3.35
C LEU A 49 0.00 -3.52 -3.48
N TYR A 50 1.14 -3.10 -2.92
CA TYR A 50 1.61 -1.71 -2.98
C TYR A 50 2.92 -1.59 -3.76
N PRO A 51 2.85 -1.47 -5.10
CA PRO A 51 4.04 -1.38 -5.94
C PRO A 51 4.55 0.06 -6.03
N GLY A 52 5.86 0.23 -6.13
CA GLY A 52 6.44 1.55 -6.33
C GLY A 52 7.95 1.57 -6.49
N SER A 53 8.47 2.70 -6.99
CA SER A 53 9.91 2.90 -7.06
C SER A 53 10.52 3.20 -5.69
N PHE A 54 9.78 3.91 -4.83
CA PHE A 54 10.19 4.27 -3.47
C PHE A 54 11.64 4.77 -3.41
N ASN A 55 11.95 5.82 -4.16
CA ASN A 55 13.32 6.28 -4.40
C ASN A 55 13.53 7.74 -3.96
N PRO A 56 13.74 7.98 -2.65
CA PRO A 56 13.61 7.03 -1.53
C PRO A 56 12.16 6.89 -1.02
N PRO A 57 11.84 5.89 -0.17
CA PRO A 57 10.56 5.84 0.53
C PRO A 57 10.45 7.02 1.52
N HIS A 58 9.21 7.38 1.87
CA HIS A 58 8.92 8.57 2.67
C HIS A 58 7.58 8.44 3.38
N GLN A 59 7.32 9.33 4.34
CA GLN A 59 6.15 9.24 5.22
C GLN A 59 4.82 9.31 4.47
N GLY A 60 4.76 10.03 3.34
CA GLY A 60 3.60 10.03 2.45
C GLY A 60 3.24 8.65 1.88
N HIS A 61 4.22 7.78 1.62
CA HIS A 61 3.96 6.39 1.19
C HIS A 61 3.37 5.56 2.34
N LEU A 62 3.96 5.65 3.54
CA LEU A 62 3.47 4.93 4.72
C LEU A 62 2.08 5.40 5.12
N ASN A 63 1.82 6.72 5.08
CA ASN A 63 0.52 7.31 5.37
C ASN A 63 -0.54 6.83 4.37
N LEU A 64 -0.24 6.78 3.07
CA LEU A 64 -1.15 6.23 2.07
C LEU A 64 -1.46 4.76 2.34
N LEU A 65 -0.44 3.95 2.63
CA LEU A 65 -0.63 2.52 2.92
C LEU A 65 -1.49 2.30 4.16
N LYS A 66 -1.18 2.98 5.27
CA LYS A 66 -1.96 2.93 6.52
C LYS A 66 -3.39 3.41 6.31
N TYR A 67 -3.57 4.51 5.59
CA TYR A 67 -4.89 5.06 5.29
C TYR A 67 -5.72 4.07 4.47
N ALA A 68 -5.15 3.50 3.40
CA ALA A 68 -5.84 2.51 2.59
C ALA A 68 -6.19 1.26 3.40
N PHE A 69 -5.25 0.70 4.15
CA PHE A 69 -5.48 -0.49 4.95
C PHE A 69 -6.62 -0.30 5.98
N ASN A 70 -6.66 0.86 6.63
CA ASN A 70 -7.65 1.14 7.68
C ASN A 70 -9.01 1.64 7.15
N ASN A 71 -9.09 2.14 5.91
CA ASN A 71 -10.29 2.81 5.40
C ASN A 71 -10.85 2.22 4.10
N VAL A 72 -10.25 1.17 3.54
CA VAL A 72 -10.77 0.52 2.32
C VAL A 72 -12.16 -0.08 2.49
N GLY A 73 -12.54 -0.39 3.74
CA GLY A 73 -13.90 -0.75 4.14
C GLY A 73 -13.98 -2.12 4.81
N GLU A 74 -14.81 -2.22 5.84
CA GLU A 74 -15.13 -3.49 6.53
C GLU A 74 -15.92 -4.46 5.65
N ASP A 75 -16.44 -4.01 4.50
CA ASP A 75 -17.09 -4.87 3.52
C ASP A 75 -16.10 -5.80 2.80
N LEU A 76 -14.80 -5.57 2.97
CA LEU A 76 -13.72 -6.42 2.48
C LEU A 76 -12.94 -7.04 3.64
N ASN A 77 -12.66 -8.34 3.52
CA ASN A 77 -11.72 -9.01 4.41
C ASN A 77 -10.27 -8.77 3.95
N ILE A 78 -9.77 -7.56 4.16
CA ILE A 78 -8.37 -7.17 3.92
C ILE A 78 -7.55 -7.62 5.13
N ILE A 79 -6.54 -8.47 4.89
CA ILE A 79 -5.79 -9.12 5.96
C ILE A 79 -4.33 -8.68 6.02
N ALA A 80 -3.77 -8.19 4.91
CA ALA A 80 -2.36 -7.83 4.83
C ALA A 80 -2.09 -6.87 3.66
N ALA A 81 -0.86 -6.33 3.64
CA ALA A 81 -0.28 -5.62 2.52
C ALA A 81 1.12 -6.15 2.16
N ILE A 82 1.43 -6.18 0.86
CA ILE A 82 2.76 -6.53 0.36
C ILE A 82 3.29 -5.36 -0.47
N ILE A 83 4.42 -4.81 -0.03
CA ILE A 83 5.14 -3.72 -0.71
C ILE A 83 6.11 -4.35 -1.69
N VAL A 84 6.01 -3.97 -2.97
CA VAL A 84 6.87 -4.50 -4.05
C VAL A 84 7.64 -3.34 -4.66
N LEU A 85 8.97 -3.43 -4.62
CA LEU A 85 9.85 -2.38 -5.11
C LEU A 85 10.23 -2.60 -6.56
N THR A 86 10.23 -1.53 -7.35
CA THR A 86 10.79 -1.52 -8.71
C THR A 86 12.25 -1.98 -8.71
N ASP A 87 12.65 -2.78 -9.69
CA ASP A 87 14.03 -3.25 -9.87
C ASP A 87 14.95 -2.14 -10.39
N ASP A 88 16.25 -2.24 -10.10
CA ASP A 88 17.21 -1.16 -10.35
C ASP A 88 17.36 -0.80 -11.83
N GLU A 89 17.29 -1.77 -12.74
CA GLU A 89 17.30 -1.52 -14.18
C GLU A 89 16.10 -0.68 -14.63
N ARG A 90 14.91 -0.98 -14.11
CA ARG A 90 13.68 -0.26 -14.42
C ARG A 90 13.69 1.13 -13.77
N LEU A 91 14.23 1.24 -12.56
CA LEU A 91 14.44 2.52 -11.90
C LEU A 91 15.41 3.39 -12.69
N GLY A 92 16.55 2.84 -13.12
CA GLY A 92 17.55 3.55 -13.93
C GLY A 92 16.95 4.10 -15.21
N ARG A 93 16.19 3.29 -15.96
CA ARG A 93 15.44 3.76 -17.15
C ARG A 93 14.49 4.91 -16.83
N LYS A 94 13.74 4.82 -15.74
CA LYS A 94 12.80 5.86 -15.30
C LYS A 94 13.49 7.18 -14.90
N MET A 95 14.72 7.10 -14.39
CA MET A 95 15.47 8.25 -13.90
C MET A 95 16.39 8.86 -14.97
N LYS A 96 16.58 8.21 -16.12
CA LYS A 96 17.48 8.65 -17.20
C LYS A 96 17.20 10.07 -17.72
N SER A 97 15.94 10.50 -17.71
CA SER A 97 15.52 11.83 -18.18
C SER A 97 15.47 12.90 -17.09
N ARG A 98 15.96 12.61 -15.88
CA ARG A 98 15.88 13.53 -14.74
C ARG A 98 17.26 14.05 -14.36
N ASP A 99 17.38 15.37 -14.27
CA ASP A 99 18.55 16.00 -13.69
C ASP A 99 18.69 15.67 -12.21
N ASN A 100 19.94 15.56 -11.74
CA ASN A 100 20.29 15.25 -10.35
C ASN A 100 19.56 14.01 -9.80
N ALA A 101 19.36 13.01 -10.65
CA ALA A 101 18.67 11.78 -10.27
C ALA A 101 19.45 11.00 -9.21
N ILE A 102 18.91 10.97 -7.99
CA ILE A 102 19.30 9.95 -7.01
C ILE A 102 18.77 8.60 -7.52
N ILE A 103 19.65 7.63 -7.74
CA ILE A 103 19.28 6.24 -8.07
C ILE A 103 19.73 5.37 -6.91
N MET A 104 18.80 5.06 -6.01
CA MET A 104 19.10 4.21 -4.88
C MET A 104 18.90 2.72 -5.23
N PRO A 105 19.90 1.86 -4.98
CA PRO A 105 19.76 0.40 -5.14
C PRO A 105 18.56 -0.16 -4.40
N LYS A 106 17.97 -1.23 -4.94
CA LYS A 106 16.75 -1.86 -4.40
C LYS A 106 16.94 -2.33 -2.98
N GLU A 107 18.08 -2.92 -2.67
CA GLU A 107 18.45 -3.37 -1.34
C GLU A 107 18.36 -2.22 -0.31
N LYS A 108 18.98 -1.07 -0.62
CA LYS A 108 18.91 0.14 0.23
C LYS A 108 17.48 0.65 0.39
N ARG A 109 16.67 0.62 -0.68
CA ARG A 109 15.25 1.01 -0.62
C ARG A 109 14.39 0.04 0.21
N ILE A 110 14.68 -1.26 0.16
CA ILE A 110 14.07 -2.28 1.03
C ILE A 110 14.44 -1.98 2.49
N ASN A 111 15.72 -1.73 2.76
CA ASN A 111 16.20 -1.41 4.10
C ASN A 111 15.63 -0.10 4.63
N LEU A 112 15.39 0.92 3.79
CA LEU A 112 14.67 2.13 4.20
C LEU A 112 13.16 1.94 4.39
N TRP A 113 12.58 0.83 3.94
CA TRP A 113 11.23 0.46 4.33
C TRP A 113 11.20 -0.38 5.60
N ARG A 114 12.23 -1.22 5.79
CA ARG A 114 12.36 -2.10 6.96
C ARG A 114 12.85 -1.33 8.17
N GLY A 115 13.95 -0.58 8.09
CA GLY A 115 14.60 0.09 9.23
C GLY A 115 14.73 -0.84 10.43
N ASP A 116 14.29 -0.36 11.60
CA ASP A 116 14.19 -1.15 12.85
C ASP A 116 13.05 -2.20 12.85
N GLY A 117 12.39 -2.39 11.72
CA GLY A 117 11.19 -3.20 11.51
C GLY A 117 10.08 -2.37 10.87
N ILE A 118 9.27 -3.00 10.02
CA ILE A 118 8.02 -2.34 9.57
C ILE A 118 7.17 -2.19 10.84
N PRO A 119 6.69 -0.98 11.19
CA PRO A 119 6.05 -0.72 12.48
C PRO A 119 4.65 -1.34 12.61
N VAL A 120 4.30 -2.30 11.76
CA VAL A 120 3.01 -2.98 11.71
C VAL A 120 3.17 -4.45 11.31
N ASP A 121 2.36 -5.32 11.91
CA ASP A 121 2.40 -6.77 11.65
C ASP A 121 1.71 -7.17 10.33
N TRP A 122 0.86 -6.29 9.79
CA TRP A 122 0.06 -6.58 8.61
C TRP A 122 0.72 -6.22 7.28
N ALA A 123 1.90 -5.61 7.29
CA ALA A 123 2.63 -5.25 6.07
C ALA A 123 3.95 -6.01 5.97
N TRP A 124 4.33 -6.35 4.73
CA TRP A 124 5.61 -6.99 4.44
C TRP A 124 6.25 -6.37 3.20
N VAL A 125 7.57 -6.20 3.23
CA VAL A 125 8.37 -5.76 2.08
C VAL A 125 8.94 -6.98 1.38
N TYR A 126 8.44 -7.23 0.17
CA TYR A 126 8.94 -8.27 -0.72
C TYR A 126 10.30 -7.88 -1.28
N ASP A 127 11.30 -8.74 -1.06
CA ASP A 127 12.70 -8.53 -1.46
C ASP A 127 13.11 -9.25 -2.75
N GLY A 128 12.29 -10.18 -3.25
CA GLY A 128 12.49 -10.79 -4.58
C GLY A 128 12.30 -9.81 -5.74
N SER A 129 12.71 -10.20 -6.95
CA SER A 129 12.65 -9.35 -8.16
C SER A 129 11.21 -9.08 -8.65
N GLU A 130 11.00 -8.02 -9.44
CA GLU A 130 9.71 -7.79 -10.11
C GLU A 130 9.36 -8.94 -11.07
N ALA A 131 10.37 -9.58 -11.67
CA ALA A 131 10.18 -10.73 -12.55
C ALA A 131 9.67 -11.97 -11.79
N GLU A 132 10.16 -12.21 -10.58
CA GLU A 132 9.73 -13.33 -9.74
C GLU A 132 8.38 -13.11 -9.08
N TRP A 133 7.96 -11.85 -8.91
CA TRP A 133 6.69 -11.49 -8.27
C TRP A 133 5.48 -12.24 -8.83
N ALA A 134 5.36 -12.33 -10.15
CA ALA A 134 4.24 -13.02 -10.79
C ALA A 134 4.17 -14.51 -10.41
N ARG A 135 5.33 -15.17 -10.35
CA ARG A 135 5.45 -16.57 -9.94
C ARG A 135 5.16 -16.73 -8.46
N PHE A 136 5.75 -15.89 -7.61
CA PHE A 136 5.50 -15.88 -6.17
C PHE A 136 4.00 -15.75 -5.86
N ARG A 137 3.35 -14.74 -6.43
CA ARG A 137 1.91 -14.51 -6.24
C ARG A 137 1.06 -15.69 -6.70
N THR A 138 1.40 -16.30 -7.84
CA THR A 138 0.69 -17.47 -8.36
C THR A 138 0.83 -18.67 -7.43
N HIS A 139 2.05 -18.92 -6.92
CA HIS A 139 2.31 -20.00 -5.97
C HIS A 139 1.59 -19.78 -4.64
N LEU A 140 1.65 -18.56 -4.07
CA LEU A 140 0.96 -18.24 -2.82
C LEU A 140 -0.55 -18.46 -2.94
N THR A 141 -1.15 -17.92 -4.00
CA THR A 141 -2.58 -18.07 -4.28
C THR A 141 -2.96 -19.55 -4.47
N LYS A 142 -2.16 -20.32 -5.21
CA LYS A 142 -2.42 -21.75 -5.45
C LYS A 142 -2.34 -22.57 -4.17
N ASN A 143 -1.31 -22.36 -3.34
CA ASN A 143 -1.15 -23.11 -2.08
C ASN A 143 -2.28 -22.82 -1.10
N ILE A 144 -2.68 -21.56 -0.95
CA ILE A 144 -3.81 -21.18 -0.09
C ILE A 144 -5.13 -21.74 -0.64
N LYS A 145 -5.31 -21.72 -1.97
CA LYS A 145 -6.48 -22.32 -2.64
C LYS A 145 -6.56 -23.84 -2.46
N ASN A 146 -5.43 -24.55 -2.48
CA ASN A 146 -5.39 -25.99 -2.24
C ASN A 146 -5.94 -26.36 -0.85
N ASP A 147 -5.79 -25.46 0.12
CA ASP A 147 -6.36 -25.63 1.46
C ASP A 147 -7.83 -25.14 1.55
N GLY A 148 -8.47 -24.84 0.41
CA GLY A 148 -9.87 -24.41 0.33
C GLY A 148 -10.10 -22.97 0.79
N ILE A 149 -9.08 -22.12 0.75
CA ILE A 149 -9.15 -20.71 1.16
C ILE A 149 -9.04 -19.82 -0.08
N GLU A 150 -9.93 -18.85 -0.23
CA GLU A 150 -9.87 -17.89 -1.34
C GLU A 150 -9.01 -16.67 -1.00
N LEU A 151 -8.09 -16.32 -1.90
CA LEU A 151 -7.20 -15.17 -1.80
C LEU A 151 -7.24 -14.32 -3.07
N LYS A 152 -7.42 -13.00 -2.92
CA LYS A 152 -7.33 -12.01 -4.00
C LYS A 152 -6.35 -10.89 -3.64
N PHE A 153 -5.92 -10.17 -4.66
CA PHE A 153 -5.05 -9.01 -4.52
C PHE A 153 -5.73 -7.77 -5.09
N MET A 154 -5.59 -6.64 -4.39
CA MET A 154 -6.01 -5.33 -4.85
C MET A 154 -4.78 -4.43 -4.94
N VAL A 155 -4.57 -3.76 -6.07
CA VAL A 155 -3.41 -2.86 -6.20
C VAL A 155 -3.70 -1.50 -5.59
N LEU A 156 -2.80 -1.00 -4.74
CA LEU A 156 -2.85 0.37 -4.22
C LEU A 156 -1.99 1.27 -5.10
N HIS A 157 -2.61 2.29 -5.68
CA HIS A 157 -1.92 3.34 -6.40
C HIS A 157 -2.13 4.69 -5.72
N GLY A 158 -1.04 5.46 -5.62
CA GLY A 158 -1.15 6.88 -5.32
C GLY A 158 -1.84 7.65 -6.46
N PRO A 159 -2.16 8.93 -6.24
CA PRO A 159 -2.92 9.77 -7.19
C PRO A 159 -2.36 9.92 -8.61
N ASP A 160 -1.09 9.57 -8.85
CA ASP A 160 -0.48 9.66 -10.20
C ASP A 160 -0.60 8.33 -10.95
N GLY A 161 -0.85 7.24 -10.24
CA GLY A 161 -0.97 5.90 -10.82
C GLY A 161 -2.35 5.66 -11.44
N ILE A 162 -3.38 6.33 -10.92
CA ILE A 162 -4.73 6.33 -11.47
C ILE A 162 -5.16 7.77 -11.66
N THR A 163 -5.34 8.16 -12.92
CA THR A 163 -5.74 9.53 -13.32
C THR A 163 -7.01 9.48 -14.14
N ALA A 164 -7.72 10.60 -14.24
CA ALA A 164 -8.92 10.72 -15.08
C ALA A 164 -8.68 10.23 -16.51
N ALA A 165 -7.53 10.61 -17.09
CA ALA A 165 -7.19 10.28 -18.47
C ALA A 165 -6.77 8.81 -18.69
N LYS A 166 -6.04 8.21 -17.74
CA LYS A 166 -5.50 6.85 -17.90
C LYS A 166 -6.43 5.77 -17.35
N GLY A 167 -7.14 6.05 -16.26
CA GLY A 167 -7.87 5.04 -15.48
C GLY A 167 -6.94 4.02 -14.82
N HIS A 168 -7.49 2.86 -14.44
CA HIS A 168 -6.73 1.71 -13.90
C HIS A 168 -6.45 0.70 -15.01
N ASN A 169 -5.19 0.23 -15.10
CA ASN A 169 -4.78 -0.87 -15.99
C ASN A 169 -4.64 -2.19 -15.19
N PRO A 170 -5.56 -3.16 -15.34
CA PRO A 170 -5.57 -4.38 -14.54
C PRO A 170 -4.49 -5.40 -14.94
N THR A 171 -3.82 -5.23 -16.09
CA THR A 171 -2.79 -6.17 -16.55
C THR A 171 -1.42 -5.89 -15.92
N SER A 172 -1.10 -4.63 -15.67
CA SER A 172 0.22 -4.16 -15.18
C SER A 172 0.73 -4.92 -13.95
N TRP A 173 -0.15 -5.17 -12.99
CA TRP A 173 0.13 -5.95 -11.77
C TRP A 173 -0.76 -7.18 -11.64
N ASN A 174 -1.44 -7.56 -12.72
CA ASN A 174 -2.44 -8.63 -12.76
C ASN A 174 -3.49 -8.50 -11.64
N CYS A 175 -3.86 -7.27 -11.27
CA CYS A 175 -4.84 -6.96 -10.23
C CYS A 175 -6.07 -6.33 -10.87
N GLU A 176 -7.19 -7.06 -10.85
CA GLU A 176 -8.46 -6.57 -11.39
C GLU A 176 -8.94 -5.36 -10.60
N ASP A 177 -8.88 -5.47 -9.27
CA ASP A 177 -9.30 -4.45 -8.35
C ASP A 177 -8.15 -3.49 -7.98
N ALA A 178 -8.48 -2.21 -7.82
CA ALA A 178 -7.56 -1.18 -7.39
C ALA A 178 -8.13 -0.30 -6.28
N ILE A 179 -7.22 0.31 -5.51
CA ILE A 179 -7.49 1.28 -4.47
C ILE A 179 -6.68 2.53 -4.79
N THR A 180 -7.29 3.70 -4.63
CA THR A 180 -6.58 4.97 -4.65
C THR A 180 -7.22 5.96 -3.66
N SER A 181 -6.47 6.99 -3.30
CA SER A 181 -6.85 7.98 -2.30
C SER A 181 -6.07 9.26 -2.53
N ASP A 182 -6.65 10.39 -2.16
CA ASP A 182 -6.01 11.70 -2.21
C ASP A 182 -5.42 12.14 -0.86
N VAL A 183 -5.29 11.20 0.10
CA VAL A 183 -4.70 11.46 1.42
C VAL A 183 -3.26 11.97 1.36
N SER A 184 -2.50 11.56 0.33
CA SER A 184 -1.11 11.96 0.16
C SER A 184 -0.88 13.10 -0.83
N ARG A 185 -1.84 13.36 -1.73
CA ARG A 185 -1.83 14.49 -2.68
C ARG A 185 -3.17 14.53 -3.42
N PRO A 186 -3.55 15.67 -4.04
CA PRO A 186 -4.75 15.73 -4.87
C PRO A 186 -4.75 14.69 -5.99
N THR A 187 -5.94 14.17 -6.33
CA THR A 187 -6.18 13.44 -7.59
C THR A 187 -6.75 14.40 -8.63
N ASP A 188 -6.48 14.13 -9.91
CA ASP A 188 -6.97 14.96 -11.04
C ASP A 188 -8.46 14.76 -11.38
N PHE A 189 -9.10 13.83 -10.67
CA PHE A 189 -10.51 13.47 -10.87
C PHE A 189 -11.41 13.85 -9.69
N ARG A 190 -10.89 14.39 -8.57
CA ARG A 190 -11.75 14.82 -7.45
C ARG A 190 -12.01 16.33 -7.51
N TYR A 191 -13.29 16.70 -7.47
CA TYR A 191 -13.77 18.06 -7.23
C TYR A 191 -14.45 18.14 -5.86
N THR A 192 -14.88 19.34 -5.45
CA THR A 192 -15.46 19.60 -4.12
C THR A 192 -16.62 18.65 -3.77
N THR A 193 -17.49 18.35 -4.74
CA THR A 193 -18.69 17.54 -4.51
C THR A 193 -18.85 16.37 -5.48
N THR A 194 -17.97 16.26 -6.49
CA THR A 194 -18.11 15.27 -7.57
C THR A 194 -16.78 14.64 -7.93
N LEU A 195 -16.85 13.51 -8.64
CA LEU A 195 -15.69 12.83 -9.20
C LEU A 195 -15.80 12.77 -10.72
N ARG A 196 -14.76 13.23 -11.42
CA ARG A 196 -14.60 13.02 -12.86
C ARG A 196 -14.50 11.54 -13.16
N GLN A 197 -15.24 11.07 -14.16
CA GLN A 197 -15.17 9.69 -14.61
C GLN A 197 -13.74 9.33 -15.07
N LEU A 198 -13.28 8.14 -14.66
CA LEU A 198 -12.02 7.59 -15.14
C LEU A 198 -12.17 6.98 -16.53
N ALA A 199 -11.18 7.17 -17.39
CA ALA A 199 -11.16 6.57 -18.71
C ALA A 199 -11.28 5.05 -18.62
N GLY A 200 -12.27 4.50 -19.33
CA GLY A 200 -12.52 3.06 -19.37
C GLY A 200 -13.19 2.46 -18.13
N CYS A 201 -13.76 3.29 -17.26
CA CYS A 201 -14.60 2.87 -16.15
C CYS A 201 -16.01 3.45 -16.27
N SER A 202 -16.98 2.86 -15.55
CA SER A 202 -18.30 3.45 -15.33
C SER A 202 -18.19 4.80 -14.60
N PRO A 203 -19.27 5.60 -14.56
CA PRO A 203 -19.39 6.69 -13.60
C PRO A 203 -19.13 6.20 -12.17
N TRP A 204 -18.68 7.12 -11.32
CA TRP A 204 -18.49 6.87 -9.90
C TRP A 204 -19.84 6.71 -9.20
N GLU A 205 -19.97 5.68 -8.39
CA GLU A 205 -21.12 5.42 -7.53
C GLU A 205 -20.66 5.30 -6.08
N LYS A 206 -21.54 5.63 -5.14
CA LYS A 206 -21.31 5.33 -3.73
C LYS A 206 -21.36 3.82 -3.52
N LEU A 207 -20.49 3.32 -2.65
CA LEU A 207 -20.48 1.91 -2.29
C LEU A 207 -21.86 1.50 -1.74
N GLN A 208 -22.42 0.43 -2.30
CA GLN A 208 -23.64 -0.18 -1.78
C GLN A 208 -23.28 -1.03 -0.55
N ILE A 209 -23.84 -0.71 0.60
CA ILE A 209 -23.46 -1.28 1.89
C ILE A 209 -24.50 -2.33 2.34
N ASP A 210 -24.05 -3.57 2.47
CA ASP A 210 -24.83 -4.63 3.12
C ASP A 210 -24.66 -4.54 4.65
N ARG A 211 -25.48 -3.69 5.27
CA ARG A 211 -25.40 -3.40 6.72
C ARG A 211 -25.44 -4.66 7.59
N ALA A 212 -26.33 -5.61 7.26
CA ALA A 212 -26.48 -6.84 8.03
C ALA A 212 -25.25 -7.74 7.94
N ARG A 213 -24.57 -7.77 6.78
CA ARG A 213 -23.29 -8.49 6.64
C ARG A 213 -22.19 -7.82 7.45
N ILE A 214 -22.06 -6.49 7.37
CA ILE A 214 -21.04 -5.74 8.12
C ILE A 214 -21.16 -5.98 9.62
N GLU A 215 -22.38 -5.86 10.16
CA GLU A 215 -22.63 -6.07 11.59
C GLU A 215 -22.22 -7.49 12.02
N ARG A 216 -22.62 -8.51 11.24
CA ARG A 216 -22.26 -9.91 11.51
C ARG A 216 -20.75 -10.13 11.49
N GLU A 217 -20.04 -9.52 10.55
CA GLU A 217 -18.59 -9.65 10.43
C GLU A 217 -17.86 -8.96 11.60
N ILE A 218 -18.32 -7.78 12.04
CA ILE A 218 -17.77 -7.07 13.19
C ILE A 218 -18.00 -7.86 14.48
N ARG A 219 -19.22 -8.36 14.71
CA ARG A 219 -19.54 -9.24 15.84
C ARG A 219 -18.64 -10.47 15.86
N ALA A 220 -18.48 -11.14 14.72
CA ALA A 220 -17.60 -12.31 14.61
C ALA A 220 -16.12 -11.97 14.90
N LYS A 221 -15.63 -10.80 14.45
CA LYS A 221 -14.26 -10.33 14.72
C LYS A 221 -14.03 -10.07 16.21
N LEU A 222 -14.94 -9.36 16.87
CA LEU A 222 -14.81 -8.98 18.27
C LEU A 222 -14.99 -10.19 19.20
N ASN A 223 -15.98 -11.04 18.95
CA ASN A 223 -16.21 -12.24 19.75
C ASN A 223 -15.08 -13.27 19.58
N GLY A 224 -14.51 -13.40 18.38
CA GLY A 224 -13.34 -14.25 18.13
C GLY A 224 -12.07 -13.76 18.82
N SER A 225 -11.99 -12.47 19.15
CA SER A 225 -10.84 -11.86 19.85
C SER A 225 -10.92 -12.04 21.37
N GLN A 226 -12.10 -12.30 21.94
CA GLN A 226 -12.26 -12.57 23.38
C GLN A 226 -11.94 -14.03 23.76
N ALA A 227 -12.08 -14.98 22.84
CA ALA A 227 -11.82 -16.40 23.11
C ALA A 227 -10.33 -16.76 23.30
N SER A 228 -9.40 -15.82 23.10
CA SER A 228 -7.96 -15.98 23.34
C SER A 228 -7.50 -15.43 24.70
N GLY A 229 -8.38 -14.75 25.45
CA GLY A 229 -8.15 -14.33 26.83
C GLY A 229 -8.69 -15.38 27.81
N LYS A 230 -7.85 -15.89 28.72
CA LYS A 230 -8.32 -16.69 29.86
C LYS A 230 -9.10 -15.77 30.81
N GLU A 231 -10.43 -15.77 30.75
CA GLU A 231 -11.27 -15.14 31.77
C GLU A 231 -11.89 -16.18 32.73
N SER A 232 -11.84 -15.86 34.02
CA SER A 232 -12.43 -16.62 35.12
C SER A 232 -13.95 -16.43 35.21
N PRO A 233 -14.71 -17.36 35.83
CA PRO A 233 -16.15 -17.52 35.60
C PRO A 233 -17.10 -16.53 36.31
N ASP A 234 -16.62 -15.55 37.07
CA ASP A 234 -17.47 -14.87 38.08
C ASP A 234 -18.11 -13.52 37.67
N ASN A 235 -18.03 -13.08 36.40
CA ASN A 235 -18.54 -11.75 35.98
C ASN A 235 -19.35 -11.75 34.67
N LEU A 236 -20.47 -12.50 34.62
CA LEU A 236 -21.23 -12.73 33.37
C LEU A 236 -22.24 -11.63 32.98
N ALA A 237 -22.63 -10.73 33.90
CA ALA A 237 -23.70 -9.75 33.66
C ALA A 237 -23.23 -8.31 33.36
N CYS A 238 -22.00 -7.95 33.76
CA CYS A 238 -21.42 -6.61 33.54
C CYS A 238 -20.57 -6.53 32.26
N THR A 239 -19.99 -7.65 31.85
CA THR A 239 -19.19 -7.79 30.61
C THR A 239 -20.03 -7.73 29.34
N SER A 240 -21.29 -8.18 29.37
CA SER A 240 -22.17 -8.22 28.19
C SER A 240 -22.57 -6.82 27.71
N ILE A 241 -22.84 -5.89 28.64
CA ILE A 241 -23.21 -4.49 28.30
C ILE A 241 -22.02 -3.77 27.64
N ASN A 242 -20.81 -3.95 28.16
CA ASN A 242 -19.60 -3.37 27.57
C ASN A 242 -19.26 -3.97 26.19
N SER A 243 -19.61 -5.23 25.93
CA SER A 243 -19.37 -5.85 24.62
C SER A 243 -20.30 -5.30 23.53
N GLU A 244 -21.56 -5.03 23.86
CA GLU A 244 -22.54 -4.56 22.88
C GLU A 244 -22.25 -3.11 22.47
N THR A 245 -21.90 -2.23 23.41
CA THR A 245 -21.51 -0.85 23.11
C THR A 245 -20.27 -0.79 22.22
N VAL A 246 -19.27 -1.64 22.45
CA VAL A 246 -18.07 -1.73 21.61
C VAL A 246 -18.42 -2.20 20.20
N ILE A 247 -19.35 -3.16 20.06
CA ILE A 247 -19.85 -3.62 18.76
C ILE A 247 -20.58 -2.47 18.03
N GLU A 248 -21.47 -1.76 18.72
CA GLU A 248 -22.22 -0.63 18.16
C GLU A 248 -21.30 0.49 17.69
N GLU A 249 -20.30 0.87 18.50
CA GLU A 249 -19.30 1.89 18.13
C GLU A 249 -18.47 1.45 16.91
N ALA A 250 -18.00 0.20 16.90
CA ALA A 250 -17.24 -0.35 15.78
C ALA A 250 -18.10 -0.38 14.50
N PHE A 251 -19.37 -0.76 14.62
CA PHE A 251 -20.31 -0.79 13.51
C PHE A 251 -20.62 0.61 12.98
N ALA A 252 -20.92 1.57 13.85
CA ALA A 252 -21.17 2.96 13.47
C ALA A 252 -19.96 3.58 12.75
N LYS A 253 -18.76 3.35 13.28
CA LYS A 253 -17.51 3.78 12.65
C LYS A 253 -17.29 3.12 11.28
N ALA A 254 -17.57 1.82 11.17
CA ALA A 254 -17.46 1.10 9.90
C ALA A 254 -18.41 1.64 8.84
N LEU A 255 -19.67 1.90 9.20
CA LEU A 255 -20.65 2.51 8.29
C LEU A 255 -20.23 3.91 7.86
N ALA A 256 -19.83 4.76 8.81
CA ALA A 256 -19.36 6.11 8.51
C ALA A 256 -18.19 6.08 7.51
N ASN A 257 -17.24 5.16 7.68
CA ASN A 257 -16.14 4.99 6.73
C ASN A 257 -16.65 4.52 5.35
N LEU A 258 -17.48 3.48 5.30
CA LEU A 258 -17.99 2.89 4.05
C LEU A 258 -18.85 3.86 3.23
N GLU A 259 -19.63 4.73 3.87
CA GLU A 259 -20.46 5.74 3.21
C GLU A 259 -19.62 6.80 2.46
N THR A 260 -18.35 6.98 2.84
CA THR A 260 -17.44 7.87 2.12
C THR A 260 -16.87 7.24 0.86
N VAL A 261 -16.81 5.91 0.76
CA VAL A 261 -16.15 5.18 -0.33
C VAL A 261 -16.90 5.35 -1.65
N TRP A 262 -16.15 5.67 -2.68
CA TRP A 262 -16.63 5.71 -4.06
C TRP A 262 -16.04 4.56 -4.86
N ILE A 263 -16.83 4.00 -5.77
CA ILE A 263 -16.41 2.92 -6.65
C ILE A 263 -16.74 3.26 -8.11
N CYS A 264 -15.91 2.80 -9.02
CA CYS A 264 -16.28 2.69 -10.43
C CYS A 264 -15.85 1.33 -10.98
N ARG A 265 -16.54 0.83 -12.00
CA ARG A 265 -16.32 -0.49 -12.58
C ARG A 265 -15.54 -0.40 -13.87
N GLN A 266 -14.54 -1.24 -14.03
CA GLN A 266 -13.80 -1.30 -15.29
C GLN A 266 -14.68 -1.81 -16.44
N GLN A 267 -14.67 -1.08 -17.55
CA GLN A 267 -15.40 -1.41 -18.77
C GLN A 267 -14.47 -1.81 -19.93
N ARG A 268 -13.21 -1.36 -19.91
CA ARG A 268 -12.24 -1.61 -20.98
C ARG A 268 -11.83 -3.08 -21.18
N SER A 269 -12.02 -3.93 -20.18
CA SER A 269 -11.64 -5.33 -20.28
C SER A 269 -12.85 -6.23 -20.52
N THR A 270 -12.92 -6.86 -21.69
CA THR A 270 -13.95 -7.86 -22.03
C THR A 270 -13.86 -9.12 -21.17
N ARG A 271 -12.74 -9.34 -20.46
CA ARG A 271 -12.49 -10.54 -19.65
C ARG A 271 -12.31 -10.28 -18.15
N ARG A 272 -12.01 -9.07 -17.71
CA ARG A 272 -11.70 -8.76 -16.30
C ARG A 272 -12.49 -7.55 -15.81
N LYS A 273 -13.58 -7.80 -15.07
CA LYS A 273 -14.46 -6.76 -14.54
C LYS A 273 -14.07 -6.43 -13.10
N GLY A 274 -12.98 -5.69 -12.93
CA GLY A 274 -12.54 -5.20 -11.63
C GLY A 274 -13.23 -3.91 -11.19
N ILE A 275 -13.04 -3.53 -9.93
CA ILE A 275 -13.46 -2.24 -9.38
C ILE A 275 -12.27 -1.35 -9.04
N VAL A 276 -12.43 -0.05 -9.23
CA VAL A 276 -11.54 0.95 -8.63
C VAL A 276 -12.27 1.56 -7.44
N ARG A 277 -11.65 1.49 -6.26
CA ARG A 277 -12.12 2.15 -5.04
C ARG A 277 -11.37 3.45 -4.82
N PHE A 278 -12.10 4.53 -4.62
CA PHE A 278 -11.56 5.80 -4.19
C PHE A 278 -11.91 6.06 -2.73
N LEU A 279 -10.88 6.28 -1.92
CA LEU A 279 -10.98 6.59 -0.49
C LEU A 279 -10.71 8.08 -0.31
N PRO A 280 -11.75 8.93 -0.24
CA PRO A 280 -11.55 10.35 -0.06
C PRO A 280 -10.92 10.61 1.31
N CYS A 281 -9.93 11.50 1.39
CA CYS A 281 -9.54 12.11 2.65
C CYS A 281 -10.39 13.34 2.96
N ASP A 282 -10.46 13.69 4.24
CA ASP A 282 -11.00 14.98 4.68
C ASP A 282 -10.04 16.09 4.23
N GLN A 283 -10.52 16.98 3.35
CA GLN A 283 -9.70 18.04 2.76
C GLN A 283 -9.17 19.00 3.83
N GLY A 284 -9.89 19.21 4.94
CA GLY A 284 -9.44 20.05 6.05
C GLY A 284 -8.35 19.41 6.91
N LYS A 285 -8.14 18.10 6.78
CA LYS A 285 -7.10 17.33 7.49
C LYS A 285 -5.90 17.00 6.61
N ARG A 286 -5.91 17.41 5.34
CA ARG A 286 -4.80 17.16 4.42
C ARG A 286 -3.70 18.18 4.67
N SER A 287 -2.50 17.70 5.00
CA SER A 287 -1.32 18.57 5.06
C SER A 287 -1.02 19.14 3.68
N GLU A 288 -0.91 20.47 3.56
CA GLU A 288 -0.46 21.13 2.33
C GLU A 288 0.96 20.71 1.95
N ASP A 289 1.78 20.37 2.94
CA ASP A 289 3.18 20.01 2.77
C ASP A 289 3.38 18.50 2.94
N THR A 290 2.81 17.72 2.01
CA THR A 290 2.88 16.26 2.10
C THR A 290 4.27 15.73 1.68
N PRO A 291 4.90 14.85 2.49
CA PRO A 291 6.19 14.27 2.15
C PRO A 291 6.21 13.57 0.79
N SER A 292 7.23 13.87 -0.02
CA SER A 292 7.44 13.30 -1.35
C SER A 292 8.92 13.06 -1.64
N SER A 293 9.24 12.14 -2.56
CA SER A 293 10.64 11.95 -2.99
C SER A 293 11.24 13.21 -3.64
N THR A 294 10.41 14.08 -4.23
CA THR A 294 10.87 15.37 -4.77
C THR A 294 11.25 16.32 -3.64
N LYS A 295 10.43 16.40 -2.58
CA LYS A 295 10.74 17.19 -1.39
C LYS A 295 12.03 16.72 -0.71
N ILE A 296 12.24 15.41 -0.62
CA ILE A 296 13.50 14.85 -0.09
C ILE A 296 14.70 15.32 -0.92
N ARG A 297 14.61 15.30 -2.25
CA ARG A 297 15.70 15.81 -3.11
C ARG A 297 15.95 17.29 -2.88
N GLN A 298 14.90 18.11 -2.78
CA GLN A 298 15.03 19.53 -2.46
C GLN A 298 15.72 19.75 -1.10
N ILE A 299 15.38 18.97 -0.07
CA ILE A 299 16.04 19.02 1.24
C ILE A 299 17.51 18.66 1.12
N ILE A 300 17.84 17.59 0.39
CA ILE A 300 19.23 17.16 0.14
C ILE A 300 20.04 18.23 -0.59
N ASP A 301 19.44 18.89 -1.58
CA ASP A 301 20.12 19.91 -2.39
C ASP A 301 20.32 21.25 -1.65
N SER A 302 19.45 21.56 -0.66
CA SER A 302 19.44 22.86 0.03
C SER A 302 19.99 22.83 1.45
N SER A 303 20.04 21.67 2.11
CA SER A 303 20.45 21.57 3.52
C SER A 303 21.96 21.37 3.66
N PRO A 304 22.60 21.99 4.66
CA PRO A 304 23.98 21.67 5.00
C PRO A 304 24.06 20.23 5.59
N PRO A 305 25.21 19.53 5.46
CA PRO A 305 25.32 18.12 5.82
C PRO A 305 25.00 17.78 7.29
N ASP A 306 25.24 18.71 8.21
CA ASP A 306 25.01 18.59 9.65
C ASP A 306 23.54 18.76 10.06
N GLU A 307 22.75 19.48 9.26
CA GLU A 307 21.30 19.65 9.48
C GLU A 307 20.45 18.64 8.71
N LEU A 308 21.05 17.85 7.82
CA LEU A 308 20.32 17.02 6.86
C LEU A 308 19.40 15.99 7.54
N VAL A 309 19.84 15.36 8.63
CA VAL A 309 19.01 14.41 9.39
C VAL A 309 17.76 15.11 9.93
N LYS A 310 17.96 16.23 10.64
CA LYS A 310 16.90 17.05 11.23
C LYS A 310 15.90 17.53 10.17
N ASN A 311 16.36 17.97 9.01
CA ASN A 311 15.49 18.46 7.95
C ASN A 311 14.71 17.34 7.24
N LEU A 312 15.17 16.08 7.36
CA LEU A 312 14.47 14.90 6.83
C LEU A 312 13.49 14.28 7.83
N GLU A 313 13.51 14.69 9.10
CA GLU A 313 12.56 14.23 10.12
C GLU A 313 11.12 14.53 9.70
N GLY A 314 10.22 13.56 9.91
CA GLY A 314 8.82 13.64 9.48
C GLY A 314 8.60 13.55 7.96
N VAL A 315 9.66 13.55 7.15
CA VAL A 315 9.60 13.43 5.69
C VAL A 315 10.05 12.04 5.24
N ALA A 316 11.28 11.65 5.57
CA ALA A 316 11.81 10.32 5.26
C ALA A 316 11.29 9.27 6.25
N LEU A 317 11.28 7.99 5.87
CA LEU A 317 10.90 6.91 6.81
C LEU A 317 11.98 6.70 7.89
N HIS A 318 13.24 6.69 7.49
CA HIS A 318 14.41 6.57 8.38
C HIS A 318 15.46 7.61 7.97
N PRO A 319 15.40 8.84 8.53
CA PRO A 319 16.29 9.94 8.17
C PRO A 319 17.79 9.61 8.29
N GLU A 320 18.21 9.00 9.40
CA GLU A 320 19.61 8.67 9.69
C GLU A 320 20.16 7.66 8.68
N LEU A 321 19.41 6.57 8.47
CA LEU A 321 19.76 5.52 7.52
C LEU A 321 19.80 6.06 6.08
N LEU A 322 18.87 6.96 5.73
CA LEU A 322 18.86 7.63 4.43
C LEU A 322 20.13 8.47 4.24
N VAL A 323 20.50 9.30 5.22
CA VAL A 323 21.72 10.12 5.17
C VAL A 323 22.97 9.25 5.05
N GLN A 324 23.03 8.13 5.78
CA GLN A 324 24.13 7.17 5.63
C GLN A 324 24.22 6.66 4.19
N TYR A 325 23.11 6.20 3.61
CA TYR A 325 23.10 5.70 2.24
C TYR A 325 23.44 6.76 1.20
N LEU A 326 23.04 8.01 1.40
CA LEU A 326 23.38 9.11 0.49
C LEU A 326 24.89 9.36 0.40
N LYS A 327 25.64 9.16 1.50
CA LYS A 327 27.11 9.30 1.52
C LYS A 327 27.83 8.25 0.67
N GLU A 328 27.21 7.10 0.50
CA GLU A 328 27.75 5.97 -0.28
C GLU A 328 27.35 6.03 -1.76
N LEU A 329 26.38 6.87 -2.12
CA LEU A 329 25.91 6.99 -3.50
C LEU A 329 26.83 7.90 -4.32
N PRO A 330 26.97 7.65 -5.63
CA PRO A 330 27.62 8.60 -6.53
C PRO A 330 26.96 9.98 -6.41
N LYS A 331 27.77 11.05 -6.41
CA LYS A 331 27.24 12.40 -6.43
C LYS A 331 26.33 12.57 -7.65
N PRO A 332 25.15 13.20 -7.52
CA PRO A 332 24.27 13.45 -8.66
C PRO A 332 25.03 14.23 -9.74
N ILE A 333 25.09 13.68 -10.94
CA ILE A 333 25.73 14.33 -12.09
C ILE A 333 24.66 15.19 -12.78
N LYS A 334 24.91 16.50 -12.92
CA LYS A 334 24.11 17.36 -13.79
C LYS A 334 24.26 16.89 -15.23
N ARG A 335 23.15 16.69 -15.94
CA ARG A 335 23.19 16.35 -17.37
C ARG A 335 23.90 17.49 -18.12
N ALA A 336 24.89 17.16 -18.95
CA ALA A 336 25.41 18.10 -19.93
C ALA A 336 24.33 18.25 -21.02
N VAL A 337 23.74 19.43 -21.14
CA VAL A 337 22.84 19.75 -22.25
C VAL A 337 23.70 19.85 -23.50
N SER A 338 23.45 19.00 -24.50
CA SER A 338 24.08 19.14 -25.82
C SER A 338 23.47 20.35 -26.54
N PRO A 339 24.24 21.18 -27.25
CA PRO A 339 23.73 22.37 -27.96
C PRO A 339 22.59 22.08 -28.94
N GLU A 340 22.44 20.83 -29.39
CA GLU A 340 21.38 20.39 -30.30
C GLU A 340 19.98 20.33 -29.66
N GLU A 341 19.85 20.42 -28.33
CA GLU A 341 18.55 20.42 -27.64
C GLU A 341 17.95 21.84 -27.45
N GLU A 342 18.73 22.92 -27.67
CA GLU A 342 18.25 24.31 -27.54
C GLU A 342 17.44 24.80 -28.75
N GLU A 343 17.56 24.15 -29.92
CA GLU A 343 16.85 24.57 -31.15
C GLU A 343 15.57 23.77 -31.46
N GLY A 344 15.21 22.82 -30.59
CA GLY A 344 14.06 21.92 -30.76
C GLY A 344 12.81 22.26 -29.93
N ASP A 345 12.75 23.45 -29.30
CA ASP A 345 11.69 23.83 -28.37
C ASP A 345 10.38 24.22 -29.10
N LYS A 346 9.72 23.19 -29.67
CA LYS A 346 8.32 23.15 -30.10
C LYS A 346 7.92 21.72 -30.52
N LYS A 347 8.19 20.73 -29.68
CA LYS A 347 7.50 19.43 -29.78
C LYS A 347 6.93 19.03 -28.42
N THR A 348 5.62 18.80 -28.45
CA THR A 348 4.77 18.24 -27.40
C THR A 348 5.48 17.19 -26.54
N PRO A 349 5.28 17.19 -25.21
CA PRO A 349 5.94 16.22 -24.34
C PRO A 349 5.59 14.80 -24.78
N GLU A 350 6.60 14.06 -25.22
CA GLU A 350 6.47 12.64 -25.53
C GLU A 350 6.03 11.89 -24.27
N ILE A 351 4.79 11.42 -24.34
CA ILE A 351 4.11 10.62 -23.34
C ILE A 351 4.80 9.25 -23.32
N ILE A 352 5.57 8.98 -22.27
CA ILE A 352 6.11 7.64 -22.01
C ILE A 352 4.92 6.68 -21.84
N LEU A 353 4.79 5.75 -22.79
CA LEU A 353 3.81 4.67 -22.84
C LEU A 353 4.05 3.69 -21.68
N TRP A 354 2.97 3.31 -20.98
CA TRP A 354 2.94 2.38 -19.83
C TRP A 354 2.26 1.07 -20.18
#